data_AF-A0A327VJL2-F1
#
_entry.id   AF-A0A327VJL2-F1
#
_cell.length_a   1.000
_cell.length_b   1.000
_cell.length_c   1.000
_cell.angle_alpha   90.00
_cell.angle_beta   90.00
_cell.angle_gamma   90.00
#
_symmetry.space_group_name_H-M   'P 1'
#
loop_
_entity.id
_entity.type
_entity.pdbx_description
1 polymer ?
#
loop_
_entity_poly.entity_id
_entity_poly.type
_entity_poly.pdbx_seq_one_letter_code
_entity_poly.pdbx_strand_id
1 'polypeptide(L)'
;MKRICFRLAIILFACWSCNSEPELEHETKMVERGRKTVHPQHFKLQSGGPQDSAAVYTAANIVIKVENGEDSMQTITISNPQKRLINYIRKIDTLPSPYLYIYDNDTILGLYAAGKFTAYKIEKSKALLFDHFFTHKVPELQARDSVLEFLHPAK
;
A
#
# COMPACT_ATOMS: atom_id res chain seq x y z
N MET A 1 66.35 33.57 1.11
CA MET A 1 65.19 33.17 0.29
C MET A 1 65.64 32.88 -1.14
N LYS A 2 65.65 31.61 -1.55
CA LYS A 2 65.71 31.07 -2.93
C LYS A 2 66.02 29.57 -2.85
N ARG A 3 65.61 28.82 -3.88
CA ARG A 3 65.58 27.35 -4.05
C ARG A 3 64.19 26.83 -3.60
N ILE A 4 63.34 26.28 -4.47
CA ILE A 4 63.59 25.13 -5.35
C ILE A 4 62.66 25.26 -6.59
N CYS A 5 63.27 25.30 -7.78
CA CYS A 5 62.61 25.04 -9.06
C CYS A 5 63.09 23.66 -9.54
N PHE A 6 62.30 23.04 -10.42
CA PHE A 6 62.39 21.68 -10.98
C PHE A 6 61.79 20.59 -10.09
N ARG A 7 60.63 20.04 -10.49
CA ARG A 7 60.62 18.74 -11.19
C ARG A 7 59.41 18.58 -12.13
N LEU A 8 59.76 18.27 -13.38
CA LEU A 8 59.10 17.43 -14.38
C LEU A 8 57.59 17.50 -14.55
N ALA A 9 57.21 18.20 -15.62
CA ALA A 9 56.11 17.80 -16.48
C ALA A 9 56.35 16.37 -17.00
N ILE A 10 55.43 15.46 -16.68
CA ILE A 10 55.25 14.19 -17.36
C ILE A 10 54.06 14.39 -18.29
N ILE A 11 54.37 14.74 -19.54
CA ILE A 11 53.52 14.48 -20.69
C ILE A 11 54.06 13.17 -21.26
N LEU A 12 53.21 12.14 -21.42
CA LEU A 12 53.03 11.38 -22.67
C LEU A 12 52.47 9.96 -22.45
N PHE A 13 51.49 9.64 -23.29
CA PHE A 13 51.08 8.31 -23.77
C PHE A 13 50.18 7.44 -22.88
N ALA A 14 48.87 7.55 -23.11
CA ALA A 14 48.07 6.42 -23.61
C ALA A 14 46.76 6.93 -24.25
N CYS A 15 46.84 7.36 -25.51
CA CYS A 15 45.69 7.40 -26.40
C CYS A 15 45.34 5.96 -26.79
N TRP A 16 44.44 5.29 -26.07
CA TRP A 16 43.73 4.14 -26.60
C TRP A 16 42.24 4.46 -26.62
N SER A 17 41.77 4.68 -27.84
CA SER A 17 40.41 4.82 -28.29
C SER A 17 39.48 3.73 -27.72
N CYS A 18 38.42 4.15 -27.03
CA CYS A 18 37.19 3.38 -27.00
C CYS A 18 36.19 4.11 -27.90
N ASN A 19 36.20 3.75 -29.19
CA ASN A 19 35.04 3.94 -30.05
C ASN A 19 33.95 3.02 -29.50
N SER A 20 33.04 3.56 -28.71
CA SER A 20 31.79 2.87 -28.40
C SER A 20 30.91 2.98 -29.64
N GLU A 21 30.68 1.86 -30.34
CA GLU A 21 29.59 1.75 -31.29
C GLU A 21 28.27 2.19 -30.60
N PRO A 22 27.40 2.94 -31.29
CA PRO A 22 26.08 3.22 -30.75
C PRO A 22 25.34 1.90 -30.61
N GLU A 23 25.06 1.53 -29.36
CA GLU A 23 24.27 0.36 -28.99
C GLU A 23 22.92 0.46 -29.72
N LEU A 24 22.59 -0.57 -30.49
CA LEU A 24 21.34 -0.67 -31.25
C LEU A 24 20.19 -0.50 -30.26
N GLU A 25 19.46 0.62 -30.33
CA GLU A 25 18.25 0.83 -29.54
C GLU A 25 17.28 -0.31 -29.87
N HIS A 26 17.24 -1.29 -28.98
CA HIS A 26 16.22 -2.30 -29.01
C HIS A 26 14.92 -1.56 -28.68
N GLU A 27 14.16 -1.20 -29.72
CA GLU A 27 12.80 -0.67 -29.59
C GLU A 27 12.07 -1.58 -28.61
N THR A 28 12.00 -1.11 -27.37
CA THR A 28 11.28 -1.79 -26.32
C THR A 28 9.84 -1.48 -26.65
N LYS A 29 9.22 -2.34 -27.47
CA LYS A 29 7.77 -2.31 -27.67
C LYS A 29 7.15 -2.19 -26.28
N MET A 30 6.58 -1.03 -25.98
CA MET A 30 5.73 -0.83 -24.83
C MET A 30 4.62 -1.86 -24.97
N VAL A 31 4.74 -2.97 -24.24
CA VAL A 31 3.64 -3.89 -24.07
C VAL A 31 2.54 -3.07 -23.43
N GLU A 32 1.45 -2.87 -24.16
CA GLU A 32 0.25 -2.22 -23.66
C GLU A 32 -0.33 -3.12 -22.56
N ARG A 33 0.17 -2.97 -21.33
CA ARG A 33 -0.30 -3.71 -20.16
C ARG A 33 -1.69 -3.18 -19.85
N GLY A 34 -2.70 -3.99 -20.13
CA GLY A 34 -4.09 -3.66 -19.89
C GLY A 34 -4.31 -3.22 -18.44
N ARG A 35 -4.86 -2.02 -18.26
CA ARG A 35 -5.27 -1.52 -16.94
C ARG A 35 -6.50 -2.33 -16.50
N LYS A 36 -6.34 -3.17 -15.49
CA LYS A 36 -7.46 -3.91 -14.87
C LYS A 36 -7.86 -3.23 -13.57
N THR A 37 -9.13 -2.84 -13.49
CA THR A 37 -9.73 -2.32 -12.26
C THR A 37 -10.10 -3.47 -11.32
N VAL A 38 -9.78 -3.30 -10.04
CA VAL A 38 -9.99 -4.27 -8.96
C VAL A 38 -11.08 -3.74 -8.03
N HIS A 39 -12.07 -4.58 -7.79
CA HIS A 39 -13.21 -4.29 -6.94
C HIS A 39 -13.00 -4.88 -5.54
N PRO A 40 -13.55 -4.25 -4.49
CA PRO A 40 -13.43 -4.77 -3.14
C PRO A 40 -14.25 -6.06 -2.96
N GLN A 41 -13.66 -7.01 -2.24
CA GLN A 41 -14.38 -8.10 -1.60
C GLN A 41 -14.98 -7.61 -0.29
N HIS A 42 -16.22 -8.00 -0.04
CA HIS A 42 -16.91 -7.69 1.19
C HIS A 42 -16.59 -8.72 2.27
N PHE A 43 -16.42 -8.26 3.51
CA PHE A 43 -16.36 -9.18 4.63
C PHE A 43 -17.74 -9.69 4.98
N LYS A 44 -17.82 -10.98 5.33
CA LYS A 44 -19.02 -11.57 5.92
C LYS A 44 -19.04 -11.28 7.41
N LEU A 45 -20.15 -10.76 7.90
CA LEU A 45 -20.42 -10.65 9.33
C LEU A 45 -20.60 -12.07 9.89
N GLN A 46 -19.75 -12.45 10.84
CA GLN A 46 -19.81 -13.73 11.52
C GLN A 46 -20.63 -13.67 12.82
N SER A 47 -20.53 -12.55 13.54
CA SER A 47 -21.29 -12.32 14.76
C SER A 47 -21.41 -10.83 15.05
N GLY A 48 -22.40 -10.48 15.86
CA GLY A 48 -22.74 -9.11 16.17
C GLY A 48 -23.74 -8.50 15.18
N GLY A 49 -24.06 -7.24 15.40
CA GLY A 49 -24.97 -6.43 14.60
C GLY A 49 -24.67 -4.94 14.80
N PRO A 50 -25.29 -4.03 14.03
CA PRO A 50 -25.00 -2.59 14.09
C PRO A 50 -25.15 -1.94 15.46
N GLN A 51 -25.92 -2.56 16.36
CA GLN A 51 -26.20 -2.08 17.72
C GLN A 51 -25.44 -2.87 18.79
N ASP A 52 -24.69 -3.90 18.41
CA ASP A 52 -24.01 -4.76 19.37
C ASP A 52 -22.71 -4.13 19.85
N SER A 53 -22.34 -4.43 21.09
CA SER A 53 -21.08 -3.97 21.67
C SER A 53 -19.86 -4.60 20.99
N ALA A 54 -20.03 -5.67 20.23
CA ALA A 54 -18.97 -6.28 19.45
C ALA A 54 -19.46 -6.85 18.13
N ALA A 55 -18.59 -6.84 17.11
CA ALA A 55 -18.84 -7.44 15.81
C ALA A 55 -17.58 -8.15 15.29
N VAL A 56 -17.78 -9.27 14.61
CA VAL A 56 -16.69 -10.05 13.99
C VAL A 56 -16.97 -10.20 12.50
N TYR A 57 -15.98 -9.84 11.68
CA TYR A 57 -16.04 -9.92 10.22
C TYR A 57 -14.93 -10.81 9.70
N THR A 58 -15.18 -11.55 8.62
CA THR A 58 -14.15 -12.39 7.98
C THR A 58 -14.18 -12.34 6.45
N ALA A 59 -12.98 -12.35 5.86
CA ALA A 59 -12.74 -12.52 4.42
C ALA A 59 -11.31 -13.00 4.19
N ALA A 60 -11.11 -13.97 3.28
CA ALA A 60 -9.80 -14.48 2.85
C ALA A 60 -8.78 -14.68 3.99
N ASN A 61 -9.21 -15.35 5.07
CA ASN A 61 -8.44 -15.61 6.29
C ASN A 61 -8.07 -14.38 7.14
N ILE A 62 -8.57 -13.20 6.80
CA ILE A 62 -8.48 -12.02 7.67
C ILE A 62 -9.71 -11.98 8.55
N VAL A 63 -9.49 -11.77 9.86
CA VAL A 63 -10.52 -11.57 10.86
C VAL A 63 -10.44 -10.13 11.35
N ILE A 64 -11.59 -9.47 11.43
CA ILE A 64 -11.72 -8.13 12.00
C ILE A 64 -12.68 -8.21 13.16
N LYS A 65 -12.20 -7.88 14.34
CA LYS A 65 -12.98 -7.81 15.57
C LYS A 65 -13.13 -6.36 15.97
N VAL A 66 -14.36 -5.92 16.18
CA VAL A 66 -14.71 -4.59 16.66
C VAL A 66 -15.31 -4.75 18.05
N GLU A 67 -14.83 -3.99 19.02
CA GLU A 67 -15.31 -4.00 20.41
C GLU A 67 -15.48 -2.58 20.91
N ASN A 68 -16.69 -2.24 21.36
CA ASN A 68 -17.03 -0.99 22.01
C ASN A 68 -16.72 -1.12 23.51
N GLY A 69 -15.83 -0.28 24.01
CA GLY A 69 -15.51 -0.14 25.43
C GLY A 69 -16.41 0.87 26.14
N GLU A 70 -16.36 0.85 27.47
CA GLU A 70 -17.21 1.68 28.35
C GLU A 70 -16.89 3.19 28.21
N ASP A 71 -15.65 3.54 27.86
CA ASP A 71 -15.18 4.93 27.76
C ASP A 71 -15.56 5.64 26.45
N SER A 72 -16.62 5.19 25.78
CA SER A 72 -16.98 5.67 24.43
C SER A 72 -15.88 5.45 23.38
N MET A 73 -15.02 4.43 23.60
CA MET A 73 -13.92 4.07 22.70
C MET A 73 -14.15 2.72 22.04
N GLN A 74 -13.90 2.64 20.74
CA GLN A 74 -13.98 1.43 19.92
C GLN A 74 -12.58 0.91 19.62
N THR A 75 -12.35 -0.36 19.92
CA THR A 75 -11.14 -1.10 19.54
C THR A 75 -11.42 -1.94 18.30
N ILE A 76 -10.60 -1.78 17.27
CA ILE A 76 -10.64 -2.56 16.03
C ILE A 76 -9.36 -3.37 15.97
N THR A 77 -9.51 -4.69 16.12
CA THR A 77 -8.42 -5.65 15.98
C THR A 77 -8.52 -6.34 14.62
N ILE A 78 -7.43 -6.34 13.86
CA ILE A 78 -7.32 -7.04 12.59
C ILE A 78 -6.25 -8.10 12.74
N SER A 79 -6.57 -9.34 12.40
CA SER A 79 -5.67 -10.49 12.51
C SER A 79 -5.75 -11.40 11.30
N ASN A 80 -4.71 -12.21 11.12
CA ASN A 80 -4.75 -13.43 10.33
C ASN A 80 -4.52 -14.64 11.28
N PRO A 81 -4.61 -15.90 10.82
CA PRO A 81 -4.49 -17.07 11.70
C PRO A 81 -3.16 -17.13 12.47
N GLN A 82 -2.11 -16.49 11.95
CA GLN A 82 -0.77 -16.55 12.50
C GLN A 82 -0.50 -15.43 13.51
N LYS A 83 -1.11 -14.23 13.34
CA LYS A 83 -0.86 -13.09 14.22
C LYS A 83 -1.86 -11.94 14.08
N ARG A 84 -1.81 -11.05 15.06
CA ARG A 84 -2.44 -9.72 15.01
C ARG A 84 -1.66 -8.79 14.08
N LEU A 85 -2.37 -8.14 13.16
CA LEU A 85 -1.83 -7.22 12.15
C LEU A 85 -1.96 -5.76 12.59
N ILE A 86 -3.14 -5.36 13.07
CA ILE A 86 -3.46 -3.99 13.49
C ILE A 86 -4.24 -4.03 14.80
N ASN A 87 -3.96 -3.06 15.66
CA ASN A 87 -4.81 -2.70 16.79
C ASN A 87 -5.05 -1.19 16.75
N TYR A 88 -6.27 -0.78 16.47
CA TYR A 88 -6.64 0.62 16.27
C TYR A 88 -7.74 0.99 17.24
N ILE A 89 -7.58 2.13 17.92
CA ILE A 89 -8.54 2.64 18.91
C ILE A 89 -9.07 3.98 18.42
N ARG A 90 -10.39 4.16 18.45
CA ARG A 90 -11.07 5.40 18.05
C ARG A 90 -12.29 5.67 18.91
N LYS A 91 -12.92 6.83 18.76
CA LYS A 91 -14.21 7.11 19.41
C LYS A 91 -15.32 6.26 18.79
N ILE A 92 -16.28 5.82 19.61
CA ILE A 92 -17.48 5.12 19.15
C ILE A 92 -18.36 6.10 18.37
N ASP A 93 -18.67 5.73 17.14
CA ASP A 93 -19.59 6.44 16.26
C ASP A 93 -20.51 5.43 15.53
N THR A 94 -19.94 4.60 14.65
CA THR A 94 -20.58 3.62 13.79
C THR A 94 -19.66 2.40 13.64
N LEU A 95 -20.20 1.21 13.40
CA LEU A 95 -19.33 0.09 13.01
C LEU A 95 -18.65 0.39 11.67
N PRO A 96 -17.33 0.21 11.56
CA PRO A 96 -16.66 0.34 10.27
C PRO A 96 -17.19 -0.70 9.29
N SER A 97 -17.33 -0.30 8.03
CA SER A 97 -17.52 -1.24 6.93
C SER A 97 -16.14 -1.66 6.40
N PRO A 98 -15.71 -2.91 6.59
CA PRO A 98 -14.43 -3.37 6.09
C PRO A 98 -14.50 -3.83 4.63
N TYR A 99 -13.43 -3.60 3.88
CA TYR A 99 -13.29 -3.95 2.47
C TYR A 99 -11.93 -4.59 2.23
N LEU A 100 -11.88 -5.63 1.39
CA LEU A 100 -10.64 -6.34 1.09
C LEU A 100 -10.38 -6.36 -0.41
N TYR A 101 -9.24 -5.84 -0.83
CA TYR A 101 -8.80 -5.89 -2.21
C TYR A 101 -7.67 -6.89 -2.29
N ILE A 102 -7.88 -7.98 -3.00
CA ILE A 102 -6.86 -8.99 -3.28
C ILE A 102 -6.71 -9.07 -4.79
N TYR A 103 -5.49 -8.89 -5.25
CA TYR A 103 -5.12 -9.10 -6.63
C TYR A 103 -3.69 -9.61 -6.72
N ASP A 104 -3.52 -10.75 -7.38
CA ASP A 104 -2.25 -11.49 -7.45
C ASP A 104 -1.60 -11.64 -6.06
N ASN A 105 -0.59 -10.81 -5.77
CA ASN A 105 0.17 -10.84 -4.52
C ASN A 105 -0.03 -9.61 -3.63
N ASP A 106 -0.80 -8.62 -4.10
CA ASP A 106 -1.12 -7.45 -3.29
C ASP A 106 -2.43 -7.65 -2.54
N THR A 107 -2.41 -7.28 -1.27
CA THR A 107 -3.59 -7.24 -0.41
C THR A 107 -3.70 -5.87 0.23
N ILE A 108 -4.83 -5.20 0.00
CA ILE A 108 -5.17 -3.93 0.65
C ILE A 108 -6.44 -4.13 1.48
N LEU A 109 -6.37 -3.74 2.74
CA LEU A 109 -7.51 -3.70 3.64
C LEU A 109 -8.00 -2.27 3.80
N GLY A 110 -9.28 -2.04 3.55
CA GLY A 110 -9.96 -0.77 3.76
C GLY A 110 -10.93 -0.82 4.93
N LEU A 111 -11.05 0.29 5.66
CA LEU A 111 -12.09 0.54 6.65
C LEU A 111 -12.80 1.84 6.30
N TYR A 112 -14.12 1.77 6.06
CA TYR A 112 -14.95 2.94 5.86
C TYR A 112 -15.78 3.22 7.12
N ALA A 113 -15.61 4.41 7.71
CA ALA A 113 -16.35 4.83 8.88
C ALA A 113 -16.44 6.35 8.98
N ALA A 114 -17.55 6.86 9.49
CA ALA A 114 -17.80 8.31 9.64
C ALA A 114 -17.43 9.13 8.38
N GLY A 115 -17.77 8.60 7.21
CA GLY A 115 -17.50 9.27 5.94
C GLY A 115 -16.04 9.31 5.52
N LYS A 116 -15.15 8.54 6.16
CA LYS A 116 -13.72 8.47 5.85
C LYS A 116 -13.31 7.03 5.55
N PHE A 117 -12.52 6.86 4.49
CA PHE A 117 -11.90 5.59 4.14
C PHE A 117 -10.43 5.57 4.57
N THR A 118 -10.05 4.61 5.41
CA THR A 118 -8.66 4.35 5.81
C THR A 118 -8.20 3.05 5.19
N ALA A 119 -6.99 3.02 4.63
CA ALA A 119 -6.47 1.83 3.94
C ALA A 119 -5.12 1.38 4.47
N TYR A 120 -4.89 0.07 4.45
CA TYR A 120 -3.67 -0.58 4.88
C TYR A 120 -3.19 -1.57 3.82
N LYS A 121 -1.91 -1.50 3.43
CA LYS A 121 -1.25 -2.56 2.66
C LYS A 121 -0.90 -3.69 3.60
N ILE A 122 -1.28 -4.92 3.26
CA ILE A 122 -0.87 -6.13 3.97
C ILE A 122 0.29 -6.77 3.21
N GLU A 123 1.49 -6.74 3.78
CA GLU A 123 2.68 -7.37 3.22
C GLU A 123 3.44 -8.17 4.28
N LYS A 124 3.79 -9.43 4.00
CA LYS A 124 4.56 -10.30 4.92
C LYS A 124 3.93 -10.35 6.32
N SER A 125 2.61 -10.43 6.33
CA SER A 125 1.77 -10.39 7.54
C SER A 125 1.95 -9.08 8.34
N LYS A 126 2.44 -7.99 7.78
CA LYS A 126 2.44 -6.67 8.44
C LYS A 126 1.43 -5.77 7.73
N ALA A 127 0.81 -4.87 8.48
CA ALA A 127 -0.03 -3.84 7.91
C ALA A 127 0.71 -2.51 7.89
N LEU A 128 0.71 -1.85 6.73
CA LEU A 128 1.30 -0.53 6.52
C LEU A 128 0.18 0.43 6.13
N LEU A 129 0.04 1.55 6.86
CA LEU A 129 -0.97 2.56 6.58
C LEU A 129 -0.65 3.25 5.24
N PHE A 130 -1.66 3.43 4.39
CA PHE A 130 -1.58 4.33 3.24
C PHE A 130 -1.91 5.75 3.69
N ASP A 131 -0.89 6.52 4.01
CA ASP A 131 -1.04 7.91 4.41
C ASP A 131 -1.54 8.77 3.24
N HIS A 132 -2.19 9.89 3.57
CA HIS A 132 -2.63 10.93 2.61
C HIS A 132 -3.70 10.54 1.59
N PHE A 133 -4.42 9.44 1.81
CA PHE A 133 -5.60 9.09 1.04
C PHE A 133 -6.89 9.49 1.78
N PHE A 134 -7.67 10.41 1.23
CA PHE A 134 -8.95 10.83 1.81
C PHE A 134 -10.05 10.82 0.75
N THR A 135 -11.07 10.00 0.96
CA THR A 135 -12.28 9.94 0.13
C THR A 135 -13.51 9.69 1.00
N HIS A 136 -14.64 10.21 0.56
CA HIS A 136 -15.97 9.99 1.13
C HIS A 136 -16.72 8.84 0.48
N LYS A 137 -16.10 8.14 -0.47
CA LYS A 137 -16.68 6.99 -1.17
C LYS A 137 -15.70 5.83 -1.13
N VAL A 138 -16.22 4.61 -1.14
CA VAL A 138 -15.38 3.41 -1.30
C VAL A 138 -14.66 3.52 -2.65
N PRO A 139 -13.32 3.52 -2.66
CA PRO A 139 -12.58 3.69 -3.89
C PRO A 139 -12.46 2.38 -4.67
N GLU A 140 -12.31 2.51 -5.97
CA GLU A 140 -11.81 1.43 -6.82
C GLU A 140 -10.28 1.48 -6.87
N LEU A 141 -9.66 0.33 -7.13
CA LEU A 141 -8.22 0.22 -7.32
C LEU A 141 -7.91 -0.18 -8.75
N GLN A 142 -6.73 0.17 -9.25
CA GLN A 142 -6.18 -0.37 -10.50
C GLN A 142 -4.87 -1.10 -10.22
N ALA A 143 -4.62 -2.15 -10.98
CA ALA A 143 -3.30 -2.78 -10.99
C ALA A 143 -2.34 -1.99 -11.89
N ARG A 144 -1.19 -1.60 -11.34
CA ARG A 144 -0.05 -1.05 -12.10
C ARG A 144 1.20 -1.84 -11.77
N ASP A 145 1.80 -2.43 -12.80
CA ASP A 145 2.96 -3.31 -12.71
C ASP A 145 2.76 -4.50 -11.76
N SER A 146 2.90 -4.29 -10.45
CA SER A 146 2.64 -5.25 -9.38
C SER A 146 2.27 -4.53 -8.08
N VAL A 147 1.53 -3.42 -8.22
CA VAL A 147 1.03 -2.61 -7.10
C VAL A 147 -0.42 -2.24 -7.40
N LEU A 148 -1.26 -2.38 -6.38
CA LEU A 148 -2.59 -1.78 -6.39
C LEU A 148 -2.51 -0.28 -6.07
N GLU A 149 -3.04 0.53 -6.97
CA GLU A 149 -3.16 1.98 -6.81
C GLU A 149 -4.61 2.42 -6.68
N PHE A 150 -4.88 3.42 -5.84
CA PHE A 150 -6.19 4.05 -5.77
C PHE A 150 -6.51 4.80 -7.05
N LEU A 151 -7.75 4.64 -7.54
CA LEU A 151 -8.28 5.53 -8.57
C LEU A 151 -8.56 6.89 -7.93
N HIS A 152 -7.79 7.91 -8.30
CA HIS A 152 -8.07 9.27 -7.89
C HIS A 152 -9.37 9.74 -8.54
N PRO A 153 -10.37 10.20 -7.77
CA PRO A 153 -11.51 10.88 -8.37
C PRO A 153 -10.99 12.12 -9.08
N ALA A 154 -11.35 12.29 -10.36
CA ALA A 154 -11.07 13.52 -11.08
C ALA A 154 -11.65 14.70 -10.25
N LYS A 155 -10.83 15.75 -10.08
CA LYS A 155 -11.26 16.97 -9.38
C LYS A 155 -12.39 17.67 -10.11
#